data_AF-A0A945ZA91-F1
#
_entry.id   AF-A0A945ZA91-F1
#
_cell.length_a   1.000
_cell.length_b   1.000
_cell.length_c   1.000
_cell.angle_alpha   90.00
_cell.angle_beta   90.00
_cell.angle_gamma   90.00
#
_symmetry.space_group_name_H-M   'P 1'
#
loop_
_entity.id
_entity.type
_entity.pdbx_description
1 polymer ?
#
loop_
_entity_poly.entity_id
_entity_poly.type
_entity_poly.pdbx_seq_one_letter_code
_entity_poly.pdbx_strand_id
1 'polypeptide(L)'
;MRRLFILALFVLTGLTSYEQGFRDKFSEANILYEDGFYSLSIRLYMQLLKDHPDNANLHYKVGRAYLDMGVSKNSALPHLQKAAKKIKKTYDPYASSMKSAPVEA
;
A
#
# COMPACT_ATOMS: atom_id res chain seq x y z
N MET A 1 26.65 26.63 10.50
CA MET A 1 25.48 26.96 9.65
C MET A 1 25.52 26.30 8.26
N ARG A 2 26.46 26.60 7.34
CA ARG A 2 26.48 26.03 5.96
C ARG A 2 26.43 24.49 5.86
N ARG A 3 27.16 23.75 6.71
CA ARG A 3 27.14 22.26 6.72
C ARG A 3 25.81 21.67 7.17
N LEU A 4 25.09 22.36 8.07
CA LEU A 4 23.77 21.95 8.55
C LEU A 4 22.71 22.08 7.44
N PHE A 5 22.82 23.15 6.63
CA PHE A 5 21.96 23.36 5.46
C PHE A 5 22.14 22.30 4.36
N ILE A 6 23.38 21.86 4.11
CA ILE A 6 23.65 20.82 3.09
C ILE A 6 23.09 19.45 3.52
N LEU A 7 23.21 19.09 4.80
CA LEU A 7 22.62 17.86 5.34
C LEU A 7 21.08 17.88 5.29
N ALA A 8 20.47 19.02 5.61
CA ALA A 8 19.02 19.18 5.51
C ALA A 8 18.53 19.05 4.06
N LEU A 9 19.27 19.57 3.08
CA LEU A 9 18.92 19.45 1.67
C LEU A 9 18.96 17.99 1.18
N PHE A 10 19.99 17.23 1.58
CA PHE A 10 20.16 15.84 1.16
C PHE A 10 19.09 14.90 1.74
N VAL A 11 18.68 15.15 2.99
CA VAL A 11 17.56 14.44 3.63
C VAL A 11 16.25 14.74 2.91
N LEU A 12 16.01 16.01 2.55
CA LEU A 12 14.78 16.42 1.87
C LEU A 12 14.65 15.76 0.48
N THR A 13 15.73 15.71 -0.30
CA THR A 13 15.73 15.05 -1.62
C THR A 13 15.58 13.53 -1.52
N GLY A 14 16.11 12.91 -0.46
CA GLY A 14 15.94 11.48 -0.22
C GLY A 14 14.48 11.12 0.06
N LEU A 15 13.79 11.92 0.88
CA LEU A 15 12.39 11.72 1.23
C LEU A 15 11.45 11.84 0.01
N THR A 16 11.70 12.81 -0.87
CA THR A 16 10.88 12.98 -2.08
C THR A 16 11.01 11.79 -3.04
N SER A 17 12.23 11.27 -3.22
CA SER A 17 12.47 10.12 -4.10
C SER A 17 11.87 8.83 -3.54
N TYR A 18 11.92 8.64 -2.21
CA TYR A 18 11.26 7.52 -1.54
C TYR A 18 9.75 7.56 -1.73
N GLU A 19 9.12 8.71 -1.47
CA GLU A 19 7.69 8.91 -1.65
C GLU A 19 7.25 8.69 -3.10
N GLN A 20 8.05 9.12 -4.08
CA GLN A 20 7.78 8.84 -5.49
C GLN A 20 7.82 7.34 -5.78
N GLY A 21 8.85 6.63 -5.32
CA GLY A 21 8.95 5.18 -5.49
C GLY A 21 7.81 4.40 -4.83
N PHE A 22 7.32 4.87 -3.68
CA PHE A 22 6.11 4.33 -3.05
C PHE A 22 4.88 4.52 -3.94
N ARG A 23 4.67 5.74 -4.44
CA ARG A 23 3.52 6.08 -5.31
C ARG A 23 3.50 5.25 -6.59
N ASP A 24 4.65 5.14 -7.26
CA ASP A 24 4.76 4.42 -8.53
C ASP A 24 4.43 2.93 -8.35
N LYS A 25 5.02 2.31 -7.33
CA LYS A 25 4.77 0.88 -7.03
C LYS A 25 3.34 0.62 -6.58
N PHE A 26 2.74 1.54 -5.82
CA PHE A 26 1.33 1.44 -5.46
C PHE A 26 0.43 1.51 -6.69
N SER A 27 0.72 2.44 -7.61
CA SER A 27 -0.04 2.58 -8.86
C SER A 27 0.11 1.35 -9.75
N GLU A 28 1.33 0.82 -9.91
CA GLU A 28 1.60 -0.41 -10.66
C GLU A 28 0.84 -1.60 -10.06
N ALA A 29 0.82 -1.73 -8.74
CA ALA A 29 0.07 -2.79 -8.07
C ALA A 29 -1.45 -2.68 -8.29
N ASN A 30 -1.99 -1.46 -8.32
CA ASN A 30 -3.39 -1.22 -8.65
C ASN A 30 -3.70 -1.62 -10.10
N ILE A 31 -2.88 -1.21 -11.07
CA ILE A 31 -3.05 -1.56 -12.48
C ILE A 31 -3.03 -3.09 -12.66
N LEU A 32 -2.03 -3.76 -12.07
CA LEU A 32 -1.94 -5.23 -12.12
C LEU A 32 -3.17 -5.92 -11.49
N TYR A 33 -3.74 -5.33 -10.45
CA TYR A 33 -4.97 -5.86 -9.84
C TYR A 33 -6.17 -5.68 -10.79
N GLU A 34 -6.33 -4.52 -11.40
CA GLU A 34 -7.40 -4.23 -12.36
C GLU A 34 -7.33 -5.11 -13.61
N ASP A 35 -6.12 -5.41 -14.07
CA ASP A 35 -5.85 -6.31 -15.20
C ASP A 35 -6.01 -7.80 -14.82
N GLY A 36 -6.34 -8.12 -13.56
CA GLY A 36 -6.54 -9.49 -13.08
C GLY A 36 -5.25 -10.26 -12.74
N PHE A 37 -4.09 -9.61 -12.81
CA PHE A 37 -2.79 -10.17 -12.39
C PHE A 37 -2.63 -10.15 -10.85
N TYR A 38 -3.56 -10.76 -10.13
CA TYR A 38 -3.64 -10.70 -8.66
C TYR A 38 -2.37 -11.17 -7.95
N SER A 39 -1.69 -12.19 -8.46
CA SER A 39 -0.45 -12.68 -7.85
C SER A 39 0.69 -11.67 -7.90
N LEU A 40 0.76 -10.87 -8.98
CA LEU A 40 1.74 -9.80 -9.14
C LEU A 40 1.38 -8.59 -8.29
N SER A 41 0.10 -8.20 -8.25
CA SER A 41 -0.34 -7.09 -7.40
C SER A 41 -0.10 -7.37 -5.91
N ILE A 42 -0.42 -8.59 -5.44
CA ILE A 42 -0.11 -9.04 -4.08
C ILE A 42 1.39 -8.89 -3.79
N ARG A 43 2.26 -9.32 -4.71
CA ARG A 43 3.71 -9.20 -4.53
C ARG A 43 4.13 -7.75 -4.32
N LEU A 44 3.60 -6.81 -5.12
CA LEU A 44 3.95 -5.40 -4.99
C LEU A 44 3.39 -4.76 -3.72
N TYR A 45 2.11 -5.01 -3.37
CA TYR A 45 1.55 -4.54 -2.11
C TYR A 45 2.31 -5.09 -0.89
N MET A 46 2.74 -6.35 -0.93
CA MET A 46 3.54 -6.97 0.14
C MET A 46 4.93 -6.34 0.27
N GLN A 47 5.53 -5.83 -0.83
CA GLN A 47 6.76 -5.05 -0.74
C GLN A 47 6.52 -3.72 -0.03
N LEU A 48 5.43 -3.02 -0.33
CA LEU A 48 5.08 -1.75 0.32
C LEU A 48 4.79 -1.96 1.82
N LEU A 49 4.19 -3.09 2.20
CA LEU A 49 3.94 -3.46 3.59
C LEU A 49 5.22 -3.71 4.41
N LYS A 50 6.38 -3.93 3.79
CA LYS A 50 7.65 -4.06 4.54
C LYS A 50 8.00 -2.76 5.27
N ASP A 51 7.76 -1.63 4.62
CA ASP A 51 8.04 -0.30 5.19
C ASP A 51 6.83 0.28 5.92
N HIS A 52 5.62 -0.18 5.58
CA HIS A 52 4.37 0.30 6.16
C HIS A 52 3.51 -0.85 6.72
N PRO A 53 4.00 -1.58 7.74
CA PRO A 53 3.38 -2.81 8.23
C PRO A 53 1.98 -2.63 8.83
N ASP A 54 1.58 -1.41 9.16
CA ASP A 54 0.27 -1.07 9.74
C ASP A 54 -0.66 -0.34 8.77
N ASN A 55 -0.30 -0.26 7.49
CA ASN A 55 -1.15 0.40 6.50
C ASN A 55 -2.39 -0.46 6.20
N ALA A 56 -3.53 -0.06 6.77
CA ALA A 56 -4.80 -0.77 6.62
C ALA A 56 -5.28 -0.83 5.15
N ASN A 57 -4.98 0.19 4.34
CA ASN A 57 -5.32 0.19 2.91
C ASN A 57 -4.54 -0.89 2.14
N LEU A 58 -3.23 -0.99 2.36
CA LEU A 58 -2.40 -2.03 1.73
C LEU A 58 -2.84 -3.43 2.19
N HIS A 59 -3.17 -3.59 3.47
CA HIS A 59 -3.73 -4.83 3.98
C HIS A 59 -5.08 -5.18 3.32
N TYR A 60 -5.98 -4.22 3.14
CA TYR A 60 -7.23 -4.43 2.41
C TYR A 60 -6.97 -4.90 0.97
N LYS A 61 -6.09 -4.20 0.24
CA LYS A 61 -5.75 -4.54 -1.15
C LYS A 61 -5.18 -5.94 -1.31
N VAL A 62 -4.29 -6.38 -0.41
CA VAL A 62 -3.78 -7.76 -0.39
C VAL A 62 -4.89 -8.75 -0.10
N GLY A 63 -5.71 -8.50 0.93
CA GLY A 63 -6.83 -9.37 1.30
C GLY A 63 -7.82 -9.54 0.14
N ARG A 64 -8.23 -8.43 -0.48
CA ARG A 64 -9.13 -8.41 -1.64
C ARG A 64 -8.55 -9.18 -2.83
N ALA A 65 -7.28 -8.93 -3.17
CA ALA A 65 -6.60 -9.66 -4.25
C ALA A 65 -6.54 -11.17 -4.01
N TYR A 66 -6.30 -11.62 -2.76
CA TYR A 66 -6.35 -13.04 -2.43
C TYR A 66 -7.76 -13.65 -2.62
N LEU A 67 -8.81 -12.89 -2.29
CA LEU A 67 -10.20 -13.32 -2.50
C LEU A 67 -10.54 -13.41 -3.99
N ASP A 68 -10.15 -12.41 -4.79
CA ASP A 68 -10.45 -12.37 -6.23
C ASP A 68 -9.68 -13.40 -7.03
N MET A 69 -8.47 -13.75 -6.58
CA MET A 69 -7.72 -14.87 -7.15
C MET A 69 -8.42 -16.21 -6.90
N GLY A 70 -9.32 -16.31 -5.90
CA GLY A 70 -10.12 -17.50 -5.60
C GLY A 70 -9.36 -18.65 -4.92
N VAL A 71 -8.05 -18.51 -4.70
CA VAL A 71 -7.19 -19.64 -4.30
C VAL A 71 -6.92 -19.70 -2.79
N SER A 72 -7.07 -18.60 -2.04
CA SER A 72 -6.66 -18.61 -0.63
C SER A 72 -7.40 -17.62 0.28
N LYS A 73 -8.56 -18.04 0.80
CA LYS A 73 -9.25 -17.35 1.91
C LYS A 73 -8.39 -17.30 3.18
N ASN A 74 -7.59 -18.34 3.42
CA ASN A 74 -6.69 -18.42 4.58
C ASN A 74 -5.60 -17.35 4.53
N SER A 75 -5.09 -17.02 3.34
CA SER A 75 -4.12 -15.92 3.17
C SER A 75 -4.79 -14.55 3.24
N ALA A 76 -6.05 -14.41 2.79
CA ALA A 76 -6.78 -13.15 2.86
C ALA A 76 -7.10 -12.71 4.30
N LEU A 77 -7.58 -13.65 5.12
CA LEU A 77 -8.12 -13.37 6.46
C LEU A 77 -7.21 -12.51 7.36
N PRO A 78 -5.92 -12.85 7.58
CA PRO A 78 -5.06 -12.04 8.46
C PRO A 78 -4.83 -10.62 7.92
N HIS A 79 -4.86 -10.43 6.61
CA HIS A 79 -4.75 -9.11 6.00
C HIS A 79 -6.04 -8.30 6.21
N LEU A 80 -7.20 -8.89 5.97
CA LEU A 80 -8.50 -8.23 6.20
C LEU A 80 -8.71 -7.86 7.68
N GLN A 81 -8.30 -8.73 8.61
CA GLN A 81 -8.32 -8.42 10.05
C GLN A 81 -7.48 -7.20 10.41
N LYS A 82 -6.33 -7.00 9.75
CA LYS A 82 -5.50 -5.79 9.95
C LYS A 82 -6.14 -4.56 9.30
N ALA A 83 -6.73 -4.72 8.12
CA ALA A 83 -7.45 -3.65 7.43
C ALA A 83 -8.62 -3.09 8.28
N ALA A 84 -9.41 -3.99 8.87
CA ALA A 84 -10.56 -3.68 9.71
C ALA A 84 -10.22 -2.81 10.95
N LYS A 85 -8.95 -2.76 11.37
CA LYS A 85 -8.52 -1.92 12.51
C LYS A 85 -8.59 -0.42 12.24
N LYS A 86 -8.62 0.02 10.97
CA LYS A 86 -8.63 1.44 10.62
C LYS A 86 -9.44 1.70 9.35
N ILE A 87 -10.73 1.97 9.55
CA ILE A 87 -11.71 2.19 8.49
C ILE A 87 -12.04 3.68 8.36
N LYS A 88 -12.26 4.15 7.13
CA LYS A 88 -12.84 5.47 6.85
C LYS A 88 -13.93 5.36 5.78
N LYS A 89 -14.99 6.17 5.94
CA LYS A 89 -16.09 6.27 4.97
C LYS A 89 -15.63 6.85 3.63
N THR A 90 -14.81 7.90 3.67
CA THR A 90 -14.18 8.46 2.47
C THR A 90 -13.00 7.60 2.08
N TYR A 91 -13.09 6.97 0.92
CA TYR A 91 -12.06 6.10 0.38
C TYR A 91 -11.85 6.37 -1.11
N ASP A 92 -10.58 6.44 -1.50
CA ASP A 92 -10.14 6.51 -2.89
C ASP A 92 -9.13 5.36 -3.10
N PRO A 93 -9.46 4.35 -3.92
CA PRO A 93 -8.59 3.19 -4.15
C PRO A 93 -7.28 3.57 -4.86
N TYR A 94 -7.21 4.72 -5.53
CA TYR A 94 -6.04 5.20 -6.26
C TYR A 94 -5.17 6.14 -5.42
N ALA A 95 -5.68 6.66 -4.30
CA ALA A 95 -4.91 7.49 -3.39
C ALA A 95 -3.91 6.67 -2.57
N SER A 96 -2.67 6.61 -3.03
CA SER A 96 -1.53 5.98 -2.34
C SER A 96 -1.27 6.54 -0.94
N SER A 97 -1.64 7.80 -0.68
CA SER A 97 -1.55 8.43 0.64
C SER A 97 -2.53 7.87 1.68
N MET A 98 -3.55 7.10 1.25
CA MET A 98 -4.54 6.52 2.14
C MET A 98 -3.93 5.40 2.98
N LYS A 99 -4.05 5.55 4.31
CA LYS A 99 -3.61 4.58 5.32
C LYS A 99 -4.77 3.86 6.01
N SER A 100 -6.01 4.13 5.59
CA SER A 100 -7.24 3.51 6.09
C SER A 100 -7.88 2.66 5.02
N ALA A 101 -8.49 1.56 5.42
CA ALA A 101 -9.29 0.71 4.56
C ALA A 101 -10.70 1.31 4.33
N PRO A 102 -11.40 0.88 3.26
CA PRO A 102 -12.78 1.28 3.03
C PRO A 102 -13.75 0.53 3.96
N VAL A 103 -15.02 0.93 3.95
CA VAL A 103 -16.05 0.36 4.84
C VAL A 103 -16.40 -1.10 4.54
N GLU A 104 -16.15 -1.57 3.32
CA GLU A 104 -16.38 -2.96 2.91
C GLU A 104 -15.24 -3.94 3.24
N ALA A 105 -14.21 -3.49 3.97
CA ALA A 105 -13.04 -4.31 4.33
C ALA A 105 -13.32 -5.38 5.40
#